data_AF-A0AAV3SCQ9-F1
#
_entry.id   AF-A0AAV3SCQ9-F1
#
_cell.length_a   1.000
_cell.length_b   1.000
_cell.length_c   1.000
_cell.angle_alpha   90.00
_cell.angle_beta   90.00
_cell.angle_gamma   90.00
#
_symmetry.space_group_name_H-M   'P 1'
#
loop_
_entity.id
_entity.type
_entity.pdbx_description
1 polymer ?
#
loop_
_entity_poly.entity_id
_entity_poly.type
_entity_poly.pdbx_seq_one_letter_code
_entity_poly.pdbx_strand_id
1 'polypeptide(L)'
;MAVAGEISDSHELSERARRYANAVIDGEEWPLTSSLVDLDCVTFETSTRMKRQHGVCSSNGDGHCTIRLSEQTYDRAGFTAMQQTIRHELVHCYQHQTDGVDPGHGESFKQWVDPLALSGRCSTHYETQPEDYKYQFYCTQGCGFIGGRHRWSVAVRRAIRGTQVCGECDGELRVEGPRGPLDEVPEWRTDSTIDEDDLRYRFYCANCGLIGGRRQMCKTVRRVVRGETWCRDCGSWEIETRDENGDIVTSTRR
;
A
#
# COMPACT_ATOMS: atom_id res chain seq x y z
N MET A 1 20.60 -10.23 30.25
CA MET A 1 21.63 -10.70 29.30
C MET A 1 22.16 -9.48 28.55
N ALA A 2 23.16 -9.61 27.68
CA ALA A 2 23.47 -8.53 26.73
C ALA A 2 22.27 -8.38 25.77
N VAL A 3 21.99 -7.16 25.31
CA VAL A 3 20.94 -6.92 24.31
C VAL A 3 21.54 -7.16 22.93
N ALA A 4 21.14 -8.25 22.29
CA ALA A 4 21.61 -8.69 20.99
C ALA A 4 21.22 -7.72 19.86
N GLY A 5 22.02 -7.72 18.80
CA GLY A 5 21.86 -6.87 17.62
C GLY A 5 22.55 -5.50 17.70
N GLU A 6 22.92 -4.98 16.54
CA GLU A 6 23.63 -3.72 16.38
C GLU A 6 22.68 -2.53 16.19
N ILE A 7 23.19 -1.31 16.35
CA ILE A 7 22.49 -0.07 16.02
C ILE A 7 23.41 0.77 15.13
N SER A 8 22.93 1.19 13.95
CA SER A 8 23.74 1.96 12.98
C SER A 8 23.63 3.49 13.16
N ASP A 9 22.71 3.96 14.01
CA ASP A 9 22.43 5.37 14.25
C ASP A 9 22.46 5.76 15.74
N SER A 10 21.96 6.96 16.06
CA SER A 10 21.85 7.49 17.42
C SER A 10 20.40 7.81 17.83
N HIS A 11 19.42 7.17 17.19
CA HIS A 11 18.01 7.50 17.36
C HIS A 11 17.32 6.60 18.41
N GLU A 12 16.51 7.18 19.29
CA GLU A 12 15.87 6.46 20.42
C GLU A 12 15.01 5.28 19.94
N LEU A 13 14.31 5.44 18.80
CA LEU A 13 13.50 4.37 18.20
C LEU A 13 14.34 3.13 17.89
N SER A 14 15.58 3.27 17.42
CA SER A 14 16.48 2.15 17.12
C SER A 14 16.83 1.38 18.39
N GLU A 15 17.15 2.07 19.49
CA GLU A 15 17.38 1.43 20.79
C GLU A 15 16.13 0.71 21.31
N ARG A 16 14.97 1.35 21.21
CA ARG A 16 13.69 0.78 21.69
C ARG A 16 13.26 -0.41 20.85
N ALA A 17 13.45 -0.33 19.53
CA ALA A 17 13.18 -1.43 18.61
C ALA A 17 14.06 -2.64 18.93
N ARG A 18 15.37 -2.44 19.11
CA ARG A 18 16.29 -3.51 19.52
C ARG A 18 15.89 -4.15 20.86
N ARG A 19 15.61 -3.33 21.89
CA ARG A 19 15.15 -3.83 23.21
C ARG A 19 13.85 -4.62 23.09
N TYR A 20 12.90 -4.15 22.28
CA TYR A 20 11.62 -4.85 22.07
C TYR A 20 11.80 -6.14 21.26
N ALA A 21 12.66 -6.15 20.23
CA ALA A 21 12.99 -7.36 19.49
C ALA A 21 13.60 -8.44 20.40
N ASN A 22 14.53 -8.07 21.29
CA ASN A 22 15.06 -8.99 22.30
C ASN A 22 13.93 -9.50 23.21
N ALA A 23 13.00 -8.64 23.67
CA ALA A 23 11.85 -9.07 24.48
C ALA A 23 10.86 -9.98 23.73
N VAL A 24 10.77 -9.88 22.39
CA VAL A 24 10.00 -10.79 21.53
C VAL A 24 10.68 -12.15 21.41
N ILE A 25 12.01 -12.18 21.31
CA ILE A 25 12.83 -13.36 21.03
C ILE A 25 13.20 -14.17 22.30
N ASP A 26 13.44 -13.49 23.42
CA ASP A 26 13.79 -14.09 24.72
C ASP A 26 12.57 -14.30 25.63
N GLY A 27 11.40 -13.78 25.25
CA GLY A 27 10.17 -13.80 26.05
C GLY A 27 9.28 -15.01 25.79
N GLU A 28 8.34 -15.27 26.70
CA GLU A 28 7.31 -16.32 26.54
C GLU A 28 6.02 -15.81 25.87
N GLU A 29 5.90 -14.50 25.61
CA GLU A 29 4.69 -13.89 25.01
C GLU A 29 4.53 -14.25 23.51
N TRP A 30 5.64 -14.47 22.80
CA TRP A 30 5.67 -14.67 21.35
C TRP A 30 6.41 -15.97 20.99
N PRO A 31 5.94 -16.75 20.00
CA PRO A 31 6.55 -18.02 19.61
C PRO A 31 7.81 -17.89 18.73
N LEU A 32 8.26 -16.66 18.45
CA LEU A 32 9.47 -16.40 17.67
C LEU A 32 10.66 -16.42 18.64
N THR A 33 11.64 -17.30 18.42
CA THR A 33 12.72 -17.56 19.38
C THR A 33 14.10 -17.36 18.75
N SER A 34 15.15 -17.36 19.56
CA SER A 34 16.55 -17.25 19.12
C SER A 34 17.05 -18.44 18.28
N SER A 35 16.27 -19.53 18.19
CA SER A 35 16.52 -20.62 17.24
C SER A 35 15.92 -20.37 15.84
N LEU A 36 15.12 -19.31 15.67
CA LEU A 36 14.44 -18.93 14.43
C LEU A 36 14.90 -17.57 13.90
N VAL A 37 15.33 -16.66 14.79
CA VAL A 37 15.95 -15.38 14.43
C VAL A 37 17.19 -15.17 15.29
N ASP A 38 18.35 -15.16 14.64
CA ASP A 38 19.60 -14.70 15.24
C ASP A 38 19.64 -13.17 15.20
N LEU A 39 19.42 -12.56 16.37
CA LEU A 39 19.48 -11.10 16.53
C LEU A 39 20.90 -10.53 16.48
N ASP A 40 21.95 -11.31 16.73
CA ASP A 40 23.33 -10.81 16.60
C ASP A 40 23.70 -10.56 15.13
N CYS A 41 22.98 -11.18 14.19
CA CYS A 41 23.02 -10.86 12.77
C CYS A 41 22.07 -9.71 12.33
N VAL A 42 21.41 -9.01 13.26
CA VAL A 42 20.44 -7.92 12.95
C VAL A 42 20.95 -6.54 13.37
N THR A 43 20.98 -5.60 12.42
CA THR A 43 21.20 -4.16 12.67
C THR A 43 19.86 -3.41 12.71
N PHE A 44 19.66 -2.56 13.72
CA PHE A 44 18.49 -1.70 13.87
C PHE A 44 18.80 -0.25 13.51
N GLU A 45 17.93 0.39 12.74
CA GLU A 45 18.06 1.81 12.39
C GLU A 45 16.74 2.54 12.17
N THR A 46 16.77 3.86 12.27
CA THR A 46 15.65 4.76 12.05
C THR A 46 15.88 5.63 10.82
N SER A 47 14.87 5.77 9.98
CA SER A 47 14.89 6.61 8.79
C SER A 47 13.99 7.83 8.92
N THR A 48 14.63 9.01 8.90
CA THR A 48 13.98 10.32 8.80
C THR A 48 13.44 10.63 7.39
N ARG A 49 13.69 9.74 6.42
CA ARG A 49 13.33 9.91 5.00
C ARG A 49 12.26 8.91 4.52
N MET A 50 11.92 7.91 5.31
CA MET A 50 10.92 6.89 4.98
C MET A 50 9.51 7.44 5.21
N LYS A 51 8.74 7.56 4.11
CA LYS A 51 7.39 8.20 4.04
C LYS A 51 6.35 7.38 3.26
N ARG A 52 6.59 6.08 3.10
CA ARG A 52 5.73 5.14 2.33
C ARG A 52 5.61 3.76 2.98
N GLN A 53 6.26 3.57 4.12
CA GLN A 53 6.49 2.29 4.80
C GLN A 53 6.76 2.61 6.28
N HIS A 54 6.30 1.76 7.18
CA HIS A 54 6.55 1.92 8.62
C HIS A 54 7.84 1.22 9.08
N GLY A 55 8.17 0.12 8.40
CA GLY A 55 9.40 -0.63 8.54
C GLY A 55 9.80 -1.24 7.20
N VAL A 56 11.06 -1.68 7.12
CA VAL A 56 11.54 -2.63 6.11
C VAL A 56 12.73 -3.40 6.66
N CYS A 57 12.68 -4.73 6.54
CA CYS A 57 13.84 -5.61 6.63
C CYS A 57 14.52 -5.72 5.26
N SER A 58 15.84 -5.59 5.23
CA SER A 58 16.66 -5.90 4.05
C SER A 58 17.86 -6.76 4.43
N SER A 59 18.15 -7.81 3.64
CA SER A 59 19.35 -8.64 3.80
C SER A 59 20.37 -8.41 2.68
N ASN A 60 21.64 -8.65 2.98
CA ASN A 60 22.75 -8.71 2.04
C ASN A 60 22.94 -10.08 1.35
N GLY A 61 22.25 -11.13 1.84
CA GLY A 61 22.28 -12.49 1.29
C GLY A 61 23.03 -13.53 2.13
N ASP A 62 23.68 -13.10 3.21
CA ASP A 62 24.47 -13.91 4.15
C ASP A 62 23.82 -14.00 5.54
N GLY A 63 22.49 -13.92 5.61
CA GLY A 63 21.69 -14.00 6.85
C GLY A 63 21.69 -12.71 7.68
N HIS A 64 22.66 -11.82 7.47
CA HIS A 64 22.65 -10.48 8.06
C HIS A 64 21.47 -9.66 7.53
N CYS A 65 20.79 -8.98 8.45
CA CYS A 65 19.57 -8.22 8.17
C CYS A 65 19.66 -6.81 8.77
N THR A 66 19.08 -5.83 8.09
CA THR A 66 18.87 -4.48 8.62
C THR A 66 17.38 -4.20 8.74
N ILE A 67 16.90 -4.00 9.97
CA ILE A 67 15.54 -3.51 10.25
C ILE A 67 15.60 -1.98 10.29
N ARG A 68 15.02 -1.33 9.28
CA ARG A 68 14.91 0.13 9.19
C ARG A 68 13.48 0.56 9.47
N LEU A 69 13.27 1.42 10.46
CA LEU A 69 11.94 1.92 10.88
C LEU A 69 11.72 3.39 10.49
N SER A 70 10.46 3.80 10.33
CA SER A 70 10.08 5.19 9.99
C SER A 70 9.95 6.06 11.25
N GLU A 71 10.79 7.11 11.35
CA GLU A 71 10.66 8.18 12.36
C GLU A 71 9.26 8.81 12.31
N GLN A 72 8.80 9.14 11.10
CA GLN A 72 7.47 9.74 10.87
C GLN A 72 6.32 8.85 11.38
N THR A 73 6.47 7.52 11.33
CA THR A 73 5.44 6.62 11.87
C THR A 73 5.46 6.61 13.40
N TYR A 74 6.65 6.56 14.00
CA TYR A 74 6.84 6.63 15.44
C TYR A 74 6.31 7.93 16.05
N ASP A 75 6.59 9.08 15.43
CA ASP A 75 6.12 10.40 15.88
C ASP A 75 4.58 10.52 15.86
N ARG A 76 3.93 9.85 14.89
CA ARG A 76 2.46 9.93 14.68
C ARG A 76 1.68 8.94 15.53
N ALA A 77 2.14 7.69 15.59
CA ALA A 77 1.39 6.57 16.15
C ALA A 77 1.99 6.04 17.46
N GLY A 78 3.17 6.53 17.86
CA GLY A 78 3.88 6.11 19.07
C GLY A 78 4.46 4.70 19.00
N PHE A 79 5.16 4.30 20.06
CA PHE A 79 5.88 3.03 20.08
C PHE A 79 4.98 1.79 20.02
N THR A 80 3.77 1.85 20.59
CA THR A 80 2.85 0.70 20.60
C THR A 80 2.43 0.28 19.19
N ALA A 81 2.25 1.24 18.27
CA ALA A 81 2.05 0.93 16.85
C ALA A 81 3.30 0.28 16.23
N MET A 82 4.49 0.80 16.57
CA MET A 82 5.77 0.25 16.07
C MET A 82 6.04 -1.18 16.55
N GLN A 83 5.50 -1.63 17.68
CA GLN A 83 5.69 -3.01 18.17
C GLN A 83 5.21 -4.04 17.15
N GLN A 84 4.05 -3.83 16.53
CA GLN A 84 3.54 -4.74 15.50
C GLN A 84 4.43 -4.72 14.25
N THR A 85 4.93 -3.54 13.84
CA THR A 85 5.90 -3.41 12.74
C THR A 85 7.22 -4.14 13.06
N ILE A 86 7.74 -4.04 14.28
CA ILE A 86 8.97 -4.75 14.68
C ILE A 86 8.77 -6.27 14.59
N ARG A 87 7.63 -6.80 15.07
CA ARG A 87 7.31 -8.24 14.90
C ARG A 87 7.17 -8.63 13.42
N HIS A 88 6.61 -7.77 12.58
CA HIS A 88 6.53 -7.97 11.11
C HIS A 88 7.93 -8.08 10.48
N GLU A 89 8.84 -7.14 10.78
CA GLU A 89 10.19 -7.17 10.21
C GLU A 89 11.03 -8.35 10.75
N LEU A 90 10.79 -8.80 12.00
CA LEU A 90 11.44 -10.00 12.54
C LEU A 90 11.02 -11.29 11.80
N VAL A 91 9.79 -11.38 11.27
CA VAL A 91 9.41 -12.49 10.37
C VAL A 91 10.23 -12.44 9.08
N HIS A 92 10.53 -11.26 8.55
CA HIS A 92 11.41 -11.13 7.39
C HIS A 92 12.88 -11.48 7.73
N CYS A 93 13.37 -11.19 8.94
CA CYS A 93 14.66 -11.71 9.41
C CYS A 93 14.67 -13.24 9.43
N TYR A 94 13.63 -13.89 10.00
CA TYR A 94 13.47 -15.35 9.96
C TYR A 94 13.51 -15.89 8.52
N GLN A 95 12.78 -15.27 7.58
CA GLN A 95 12.79 -15.70 6.18
C GLN A 95 14.17 -15.56 5.53
N HIS A 96 14.89 -14.46 5.78
CA HIS A 96 16.23 -14.23 5.24
C HIS A 96 17.32 -15.12 5.87
N GLN A 97 17.10 -15.60 7.10
CA GLN A 97 18.01 -16.49 7.82
C GLN A 97 17.68 -17.98 7.63
N THR A 98 16.56 -18.32 6.98
CA THR A 98 16.14 -19.71 6.75
C THR A 98 16.39 -20.14 5.31
N ASP A 99 17.30 -21.10 5.13
CA ASP A 99 17.60 -21.69 3.81
C ASP A 99 16.35 -22.21 3.10
N GLY A 100 16.20 -21.85 1.83
CA GLY A 100 15.10 -22.32 0.96
C GLY A 100 13.75 -21.64 1.18
N VAL A 101 13.66 -20.62 2.03
CA VAL A 101 12.44 -19.81 2.22
C VAL A 101 12.49 -18.56 1.33
N ASP A 102 11.43 -18.34 0.55
CA ASP A 102 11.27 -17.11 -0.24
C ASP A 102 10.85 -15.94 0.67
N PRO A 103 11.60 -14.80 0.69
CA PRO A 103 11.26 -13.63 1.49
C PRO A 103 10.08 -12.85 0.90
N GLY A 104 9.03 -12.66 1.70
CA GLY A 104 7.80 -11.97 1.29
C GLY A 104 6.55 -12.58 1.94
N HIS A 105 5.37 -12.03 1.66
CA HIS A 105 4.12 -12.35 2.37
C HIS A 105 3.43 -13.65 1.90
N GLY A 106 4.24 -14.65 1.55
CA GLY A 106 3.81 -16.01 1.18
C GLY A 106 3.41 -16.88 2.37
N GLU A 107 3.33 -18.19 2.17
CA GLU A 107 2.96 -19.15 3.23
C GLU A 107 3.92 -19.09 4.44
N SER A 108 5.22 -18.92 4.17
CA SER A 108 6.28 -18.74 5.18
C SER A 108 6.09 -17.52 6.08
N PHE A 109 5.35 -16.49 5.63
CA PHE A 109 4.95 -15.34 6.44
C PHE A 109 3.60 -15.57 7.12
N LYS A 110 2.61 -16.10 6.37
CA LYS A 110 1.22 -16.24 6.84
C LYS A 110 1.09 -17.06 8.12
N GLN A 111 1.93 -18.09 8.28
CA GLN A 111 2.01 -18.88 9.52
C GLN A 111 2.28 -18.04 10.79
N TRP A 112 2.88 -16.85 10.64
CA TRP A 112 3.24 -15.95 11.74
C TRP A 112 2.23 -14.82 12.00
N VAL A 113 1.19 -14.67 11.16
CA VAL A 113 0.22 -13.56 11.28
C VAL A 113 -0.55 -13.63 12.59
N ASP A 114 -1.27 -14.72 12.85
CA ASP A 114 -2.01 -14.89 14.11
C ASP A 114 -1.07 -15.03 15.31
N PRO A 115 0.00 -15.86 15.28
CA PRO A 115 0.83 -16.08 16.47
C PRO A 115 1.69 -14.87 16.88
N LEU A 116 1.92 -13.90 15.98
CA LEU A 116 2.58 -12.63 16.30
C LEU A 116 1.61 -11.44 16.29
N ALA A 117 0.29 -11.67 16.27
CA ALA A 117 -0.75 -10.64 16.22
C ALA A 117 -0.42 -9.52 15.21
N LEU A 118 -0.10 -9.90 13.98
CA LEU A 118 0.20 -9.00 12.87
C LEU A 118 -1.08 -8.68 12.09
N SER A 119 -1.12 -7.53 11.42
CA SER A 119 -2.06 -7.35 10.31
C SER A 119 -1.66 -8.28 9.16
N GLY A 120 -2.63 -8.92 8.50
CA GLY A 120 -2.41 -9.80 7.36
C GLY A 120 -1.89 -9.09 6.10
N ARG A 121 -1.68 -7.77 6.20
CA ARG A 121 -1.15 -6.88 5.17
C ARG A 121 0.05 -6.10 5.69
N CYS A 122 0.97 -5.76 4.78
CA CYS A 122 2.00 -4.74 5.03
C CYS A 122 1.32 -3.45 5.49
N SER A 123 1.63 -3.03 6.71
CA SER A 123 1.07 -1.82 7.27
C SER A 123 1.62 -0.60 6.50
N THR A 124 0.74 0.05 5.73
CA THR A 124 0.89 1.46 5.28
C THR A 124 -0.14 2.36 5.99
N HIS A 125 -0.84 1.80 6.98
CA HIS A 125 -2.06 2.32 7.59
C HIS A 125 -1.86 3.58 8.46
N TYR A 126 -0.64 3.92 8.89
CA TYR A 126 -0.34 5.12 9.69
C TYR A 126 0.12 6.33 8.84
N GLU A 127 0.31 6.15 7.54
CA GLU A 127 0.72 7.23 6.61
C GLU A 127 -0.42 7.72 5.74
N THR A 128 -1.42 6.87 5.47
CA THR A 128 -2.57 7.17 4.62
C THR A 128 -3.84 6.94 5.43
N GLN A 129 -4.53 8.02 5.81
CA GLN A 129 -5.82 7.94 6.47
C GLN A 129 -6.91 7.46 5.48
N PRO A 130 -8.07 6.94 5.94
CA PRO A 130 -9.17 6.54 5.05
C PRO A 130 -9.55 7.66 4.06
N GLU A 131 -9.60 8.90 4.55
CA GLU A 131 -9.89 10.13 3.80
C GLU A 131 -8.90 10.47 2.67
N ASP A 132 -7.64 10.00 2.73
CA ASP A 132 -6.67 10.16 1.63
C ASP A 132 -7.00 9.25 0.44
N TYR A 133 -7.80 8.20 0.63
CA TYR A 133 -8.28 7.35 -0.44
C TYR A 133 -9.53 7.94 -1.10
N LYS A 134 -9.39 8.21 -2.40
CA LYS A 134 -10.48 8.61 -3.28
C LYS A 134 -11.57 7.54 -3.45
N TYR A 135 -11.16 6.28 -3.38
CA TYR A 135 -12.01 5.10 -3.39
C TYR A 135 -11.71 4.31 -2.11
N GLN A 136 -12.51 4.50 -1.08
CA GLN A 136 -12.32 3.91 0.25
C GLN A 136 -12.93 2.53 0.27
N PHE A 137 -12.18 1.52 0.72
CA PHE A 137 -12.69 0.16 0.88
C PHE A 137 -13.07 -0.09 2.33
N TYR A 138 -14.30 -0.57 2.55
CA TYR A 138 -14.78 -0.97 3.87
C TYR A 138 -15.18 -2.45 3.85
N CYS A 139 -14.91 -3.16 4.94
CA CYS A 139 -15.31 -4.56 5.07
C CYS A 139 -16.73 -4.66 5.63
N THR A 140 -17.57 -5.44 4.97
CA THR A 140 -18.95 -5.73 5.41
C THR A 140 -19.02 -6.41 6.79
N GLN A 141 -17.95 -7.09 7.21
CA GLN A 141 -17.84 -7.76 8.51
C GLN A 141 -17.29 -6.85 9.63
N GLY A 142 -17.00 -5.58 9.34
CA GLY A 142 -16.61 -4.60 10.36
C GLY A 142 -15.25 -4.83 11.03
N CYS A 143 -14.37 -5.66 10.46
CA CYS A 143 -13.08 -6.06 11.04
C CYS A 143 -12.01 -4.96 11.21
N GLY A 144 -12.38 -3.68 11.10
CA GLY A 144 -11.43 -2.56 11.20
C GLY A 144 -10.49 -2.38 9.99
N PHE A 145 -10.68 -3.13 8.91
CA PHE A 145 -9.86 -2.98 7.69
C PHE A 145 -9.94 -1.55 7.12
N ILE A 146 -8.79 -0.88 7.05
CA ILE A 146 -8.62 0.44 6.43
C ILE A 146 -7.79 0.28 5.14
N GLY A 147 -8.34 0.72 4.01
CA GLY A 147 -7.59 0.80 2.77
C GLY A 147 -8.40 1.39 1.63
N GLY A 148 -7.78 1.56 0.47
CA GLY A 148 -8.47 2.11 -0.69
C GLY A 148 -7.55 2.31 -1.89
N ARG A 149 -7.97 3.17 -2.80
CA ARG A 149 -7.21 3.57 -3.99
C ARG A 149 -7.39 5.06 -4.28
N HIS A 150 -6.30 5.76 -4.62
CA HIS A 150 -6.37 7.16 -5.07
C HIS A 150 -6.92 7.31 -6.50
N ARG A 151 -6.97 6.22 -7.28
CA ARG A 151 -7.50 6.18 -8.66
C ARG A 151 -8.37 4.95 -8.93
N TRP A 152 -9.20 5.02 -9.97
CA TRP A 152 -10.02 3.90 -10.41
C TRP A 152 -9.14 2.69 -10.80
N SER A 153 -9.59 1.47 -10.52
CA SER A 153 -8.80 0.26 -10.77
C SER A 153 -9.66 -1.00 -10.92
N VAL A 154 -9.02 -2.12 -11.27
CA VAL A 154 -9.65 -3.46 -11.23
C VAL A 154 -10.17 -3.78 -9.83
N ALA A 155 -9.42 -3.45 -8.78
CA ALA A 155 -9.83 -3.71 -7.39
C ALA A 155 -11.10 -2.95 -7.00
N VAL A 156 -11.24 -1.69 -7.43
CA VAL A 156 -12.48 -0.91 -7.23
C VAL A 156 -13.66 -1.59 -7.91
N ARG A 157 -13.52 -2.00 -9.18
CA ARG A 157 -14.56 -2.77 -9.89
C ARG A 157 -14.93 -4.08 -9.19
N ARG A 158 -13.94 -4.80 -8.63
CA ARG A 158 -14.19 -6.06 -7.91
C ARG A 158 -14.95 -5.85 -6.61
N ALA A 159 -14.63 -4.79 -5.86
CA ALA A 159 -15.33 -4.42 -4.62
C ALA A 159 -16.79 -4.04 -4.88
N ILE A 160 -17.06 -3.22 -5.91
CA ILE A 160 -18.45 -2.91 -6.34
C ILE A 160 -19.23 -4.19 -6.67
N ARG A 161 -18.59 -5.16 -7.33
CA ARG A 161 -19.20 -6.44 -7.72
C ARG A 161 -19.30 -7.48 -6.58
N GLY A 162 -18.90 -7.15 -5.35
CA GLY A 162 -18.84 -8.11 -4.24
C GLY A 162 -17.83 -9.26 -4.43
N THR A 163 -16.85 -9.08 -5.32
CA THR A 163 -15.83 -10.10 -5.67
C THR A 163 -14.44 -9.81 -5.09
N GLN A 164 -14.30 -8.73 -4.31
CA GLN A 164 -13.06 -8.41 -3.61
C GLN A 164 -13.20 -8.73 -2.13
N VAL A 165 -12.28 -9.54 -1.62
CA VAL A 165 -12.26 -9.98 -0.22
C VAL A 165 -11.35 -9.11 0.66
N CYS A 166 -11.71 -9.04 1.94
CA CYS A 166 -10.88 -8.46 2.97
C CYS A 166 -9.65 -9.36 3.20
N GLY A 167 -8.49 -8.76 3.45
CA GLY A 167 -7.26 -9.54 3.71
C GLY A 167 -6.99 -9.75 5.19
N GLU A 168 -7.90 -9.30 6.05
CA GLU A 168 -7.84 -9.48 7.51
C GLU A 168 -8.90 -10.48 8.01
N CYS A 169 -9.93 -10.80 7.21
CA CYS A 169 -11.03 -11.69 7.64
C CYS A 169 -11.80 -12.38 6.50
N ASP A 170 -11.31 -12.30 5.25
CA ASP A 170 -11.94 -12.81 4.02
C ASP A 170 -13.36 -12.29 3.67
N GLY A 171 -14.00 -11.52 4.54
CA GLY A 171 -15.31 -10.91 4.30
C GLY A 171 -15.34 -9.93 3.11
N GLU A 172 -16.49 -9.79 2.45
CA GLU A 172 -16.65 -8.94 1.27
C GLU A 172 -16.25 -7.47 1.56
N LEU A 173 -15.43 -6.90 0.66
CA LEU A 173 -15.13 -5.46 0.63
C LEU A 173 -16.09 -4.73 -0.30
N ARG A 174 -16.71 -3.69 0.24
CA ARG A 174 -17.45 -2.67 -0.51
C ARG A 174 -16.56 -1.43 -0.70
N VAL A 175 -17.03 -0.49 -1.53
CA VAL A 175 -16.29 0.74 -1.83
C VAL A 175 -17.16 1.97 -1.84
N GLU A 176 -16.68 3.03 -1.20
CA GLU A 176 -17.19 4.39 -1.36
C GLU A 176 -16.27 5.17 -2.31
N GLY A 177 -16.87 5.94 -3.22
CA GLY A 177 -16.16 6.89 -4.07
C GLY A 177 -16.33 8.34 -3.59
N PRO A 178 -15.88 9.33 -4.38
CA PRO A 178 -15.95 10.76 -4.03
C PRO A 178 -17.36 11.35 -3.87
N ARG A 179 -18.41 10.54 -4.07
CA ARG A 179 -19.82 10.93 -3.92
C ARG A 179 -20.62 9.93 -3.05
N GLY A 180 -19.93 9.14 -2.22
CA GLY A 180 -20.53 8.12 -1.37
C GLY A 180 -20.43 6.69 -1.97
N PRO A 181 -21.21 5.74 -1.43
CA PRO A 181 -21.19 4.33 -1.82
C PRO A 181 -21.33 4.06 -3.32
N LEU A 182 -20.65 3.01 -3.79
CA LEU A 182 -20.74 2.52 -5.16
C LEU A 182 -21.20 1.05 -5.16
N ASP A 183 -22.50 0.83 -5.32
CA ASP A 183 -23.09 -0.51 -5.41
C ASP A 183 -23.17 -1.05 -6.85
N GLU A 184 -23.07 -0.17 -7.85
CA GLU A 184 -23.02 -0.54 -9.27
C GLU A 184 -21.83 0.13 -9.96
N VAL A 185 -21.25 -0.55 -10.97
CA VAL A 185 -20.16 0.03 -11.76
C VAL A 185 -20.78 1.10 -12.66
N PRO A 186 -20.42 2.39 -12.53
CA PRO A 186 -21.05 3.45 -13.32
C PRO A 186 -20.94 3.16 -14.81
N GLU A 187 -21.98 3.47 -15.58
CA GLU A 187 -22.09 3.11 -17.00
C GLU A 187 -20.84 3.49 -17.81
N TRP A 188 -20.30 4.69 -17.58
CA TRP A 188 -19.08 5.20 -18.23
C TRP A 188 -17.75 4.57 -17.74
N ARG A 189 -17.81 3.64 -16.78
CA ARG A 189 -16.72 2.82 -16.24
C ARG A 189 -16.95 1.31 -16.44
N THR A 190 -18.06 0.89 -17.07
CA THR A 190 -18.35 -0.53 -17.39
C THR A 190 -17.33 -1.12 -18.35
N ASP A 191 -16.79 -0.26 -19.22
CA ASP A 191 -15.69 -0.50 -20.14
C ASP A 191 -14.50 0.39 -19.76
N SER A 192 -13.37 -0.07 -19.21
CA SER A 192 -13.07 -1.33 -18.49
C SER A 192 -12.63 -2.57 -19.28
N THR A 193 -12.90 -2.61 -20.58
CA THR A 193 -12.11 -3.21 -21.69
C THR A 193 -11.71 -2.11 -22.68
N ILE A 194 -11.47 -0.91 -22.13
CA ILE A 194 -10.62 0.09 -22.78
C ILE A 194 -9.22 -0.52 -22.77
N ASP A 195 -8.93 -1.24 -23.84
CA ASP A 195 -7.56 -1.46 -24.24
C ASP A 195 -6.97 -0.08 -24.54
N GLU A 196 -5.96 0.30 -23.77
CA GLU A 196 -5.35 1.63 -23.82
C GLU A 196 -4.61 1.81 -25.16
N ASP A 197 -4.22 0.72 -25.83
CA ASP A 197 -3.57 0.70 -27.14
C ASP A 197 -4.56 0.89 -28.30
N ASP A 198 -5.83 0.55 -28.10
CA ASP A 198 -6.93 0.83 -29.05
C ASP A 198 -7.32 2.32 -29.09
N LEU A 199 -6.85 3.12 -28.12
CA LEU A 199 -7.22 4.53 -27.97
C LEU A 199 -6.19 5.49 -28.60
N ARG A 200 -6.52 6.00 -29.78
CA ARG A 200 -5.77 7.13 -30.39
C ARG A 200 -5.83 8.44 -29.59
N TYR A 201 -6.88 8.67 -28.81
CA TYR A 201 -7.01 9.86 -27.95
C TYR A 201 -7.42 9.44 -26.55
N ARG A 202 -6.51 9.57 -25.59
CA ARG A 202 -6.65 9.14 -24.20
C ARG A 202 -6.90 10.36 -23.31
N PHE A 203 -7.90 10.30 -22.43
CA PHE A 203 -8.27 11.40 -21.53
C PHE A 203 -7.79 11.10 -20.10
N TYR A 204 -6.88 11.93 -19.59
CA TYR A 204 -6.33 11.82 -18.24
C TYR A 204 -6.81 12.97 -17.37
N CYS A 205 -7.57 12.68 -16.33
CA CYS A 205 -7.84 13.68 -15.29
C CYS A 205 -6.70 13.65 -14.26
N ALA A 206 -6.18 14.84 -13.89
CA ALA A 206 -5.12 14.98 -12.89
C ALA A 206 -5.40 14.17 -11.61
N ASN A 207 -6.67 14.16 -11.18
CA ASN A 207 -7.11 13.50 -9.95
C ASN A 207 -7.59 12.04 -10.13
N CYS A 208 -7.69 11.50 -11.35
CA CYS A 208 -8.24 10.15 -11.58
C CYS A 208 -7.38 9.24 -12.47
N GLY A 209 -6.34 9.76 -13.13
CA GLY A 209 -5.66 9.07 -14.23
C GLY A 209 -6.59 8.92 -15.44
N LEU A 210 -6.47 7.81 -16.17
CA LEU A 210 -7.29 7.54 -17.35
C LEU A 210 -8.79 7.48 -16.99
N ILE A 211 -9.57 8.37 -17.60
CA ILE A 211 -11.03 8.46 -17.46
C ILE A 211 -11.77 8.03 -18.74
N GLY A 212 -11.05 7.71 -19.82
CA GLY A 212 -11.59 7.17 -21.06
C GLY A 212 -10.79 7.61 -22.28
N GLY A 213 -11.35 7.43 -23.47
CA GLY A 213 -10.74 7.93 -24.70
C GLY A 213 -11.61 7.74 -25.94
N ARG A 214 -11.03 7.99 -27.12
CA ARG A 214 -11.66 7.81 -28.44
C ARG A 214 -10.64 7.28 -29.46
N ARG A 215 -11.07 6.37 -30.33
CA ARG A 215 -10.25 5.84 -31.44
C ARG A 215 -9.98 6.86 -32.56
N GLN A 216 -10.66 8.00 -32.57
CA GLN A 216 -10.54 9.03 -33.61
C GLN A 216 -10.91 10.44 -33.11
N MET A 217 -10.41 11.46 -33.80
CA MET A 217 -10.65 12.88 -33.50
C MET A 217 -12.11 13.25 -33.76
N CYS A 218 -12.90 13.38 -32.69
CA CYS A 218 -14.34 13.65 -32.76
C CYS A 218 -14.74 14.91 -31.98
N LYS A 219 -16.04 15.24 -31.99
CA LYS A 219 -16.58 16.39 -31.22
C LYS A 219 -16.22 16.28 -29.73
N THR A 220 -16.25 15.09 -29.13
CA THR A 220 -15.84 14.89 -27.72
C THR A 220 -14.37 15.25 -27.50
N VAL A 221 -13.45 14.72 -28.31
CA VAL A 221 -12.00 15.01 -28.20
C VAL A 221 -11.76 16.51 -28.24
N ARG A 222 -12.34 17.22 -29.21
CA ARG A 222 -12.20 18.69 -29.33
C ARG A 222 -12.74 19.46 -28.13
N ARG A 223 -13.80 18.98 -27.46
CA ARG A 223 -14.35 19.61 -26.25
C ARG A 223 -13.44 19.39 -25.03
N VAL A 224 -12.85 18.20 -24.89
CA VAL A 224 -11.86 17.94 -23.82
C VAL A 224 -10.61 18.80 -24.03
N VAL A 225 -10.06 18.82 -25.25
CA VAL A 225 -8.87 19.61 -25.65
C VAL A 225 -9.07 21.13 -25.47
N ARG A 226 -10.31 21.62 -25.39
CA ARG A 226 -10.67 23.02 -25.11
C ARG A 226 -10.98 23.32 -23.64
N GLY A 227 -10.94 22.32 -22.76
CA GLY A 227 -11.36 22.46 -21.36
C GLY A 227 -12.88 22.56 -21.14
N GLU A 228 -13.70 22.25 -22.16
CA GLU A 228 -15.18 22.28 -22.05
C GLU A 228 -15.77 21.03 -21.37
N THR A 229 -14.93 20.20 -20.73
CA THR A 229 -15.32 18.90 -20.15
C THR A 229 -14.76 18.77 -18.75
N TRP A 230 -15.55 18.16 -17.86
CA TRP A 230 -15.19 17.94 -16.46
C TRP A 230 -15.24 16.43 -16.12
N CYS A 231 -14.48 16.03 -15.10
CA CYS A 231 -14.27 14.64 -14.75
C CYS A 231 -15.49 14.08 -14.00
N ARG A 232 -16.23 13.17 -14.64
CA ARG A 232 -17.45 12.56 -14.07
C ARG A 232 -17.24 11.86 -12.74
N ASP A 233 -16.02 11.46 -12.39
CA ASP A 233 -15.74 10.79 -11.11
C ASP A 233 -15.44 11.78 -9.96
N CYS A 234 -14.96 13.00 -10.25
CA CYS A 234 -14.47 13.89 -9.19
C CYS A 234 -14.68 15.40 -9.37
N GLY A 235 -15.39 15.85 -10.41
CA GLY A 235 -15.69 17.26 -10.64
C GLY A 235 -14.57 18.09 -11.28
N SER A 236 -13.31 17.64 -11.26
CA SER A 236 -12.18 18.41 -11.79
C SER A 236 -12.30 18.70 -13.30
N TRP A 237 -12.00 19.94 -13.68
CA TRP A 237 -11.89 20.40 -15.07
C TRP A 237 -10.52 20.14 -15.68
N GLU A 238 -9.54 19.72 -14.87
CA GLU A 238 -8.18 19.39 -15.30
C GLU A 238 -8.18 18.02 -15.96
N ILE A 239 -8.47 18.01 -17.27
CA ILE A 239 -8.41 16.84 -18.14
C ILE A 239 -7.46 17.12 -19.30
N GLU A 240 -6.35 16.40 -19.30
CA GLU A 240 -5.40 16.33 -20.40
C GLU A 240 -5.88 15.34 -21.46
N THR A 241 -5.62 15.63 -22.74
CA THR A 241 -5.78 14.66 -23.83
C THR A 241 -4.40 14.29 -24.37
N ARG A 242 -4.08 13.00 -24.39
CA ARG A 242 -2.89 12.47 -25.06
C ARG A 242 -3.26 11.76 -26.34
N ASP A 243 -2.37 11.74 -27.32
CA ASP A 243 -2.54 10.96 -28.54
C ASP A 243 -2.04 9.50 -28.40
N GLU A 244 -1.92 8.78 -29.52
CA GLU A 244 -1.41 7.41 -29.57
C GLU A 244 0.07 7.29 -29.16
N ASN A 245 0.88 8.33 -29.42
CA ASN A 245 2.29 8.43 -29.02
C ASN A 245 2.46 8.86 -27.56
N GLY A 246 1.41 9.40 -26.94
CA GLY A 246 1.41 9.94 -25.59
C GLY A 246 1.58 11.46 -25.52
N ASP A 247 1.65 12.15 -26.67
CA ASP A 247 1.86 13.59 -26.75
C ASP A 247 0.59 14.37 -26.38
N ILE A 248 0.76 15.51 -25.70
CA ILE A 248 -0.37 16.33 -25.24
C ILE A 248 -1.02 17.06 -26.41
N VAL A 249 -2.26 16.69 -26.71
CA VAL A 249 -3.09 17.32 -27.73
C VAL A 249 -3.65 18.63 -27.18
N THR A 250 -3.02 19.75 -27.56
CA THR A 250 -3.47 21.10 -27.18
C THR A 250 -4.40 21.70 -28.24
N SER A 251 -5.31 22.60 -27.84
CA SER A 251 -6.06 23.39 -28.82
C SER A 251 -5.14 24.45 -29.42
N THR A 252 -4.88 24.40 -30.72
CA THR A 252 -4.32 25.56 -31.42
C THR A 252 -5.35 26.70 -31.30
N ARG A 253 -5.03 27.74 -30.52
CA ARG A 253 -5.84 28.96 -30.50
C ARG A 253 -5.83 29.56 -31.91
N ARG A 254 -7.01 29.65 -32.52
CA ARG A 254 -7.31 30.58 -33.61
C ARG A 254 -8.12 31.74 -33.03
#